data_AF-A0A2V6IPF3-F1
#
_entry.id   AF-A0A2V6IPF3-F1
#
_cell.length_a   1.000
_cell.length_b   1.000
_cell.length_c   1.000
_cell.angle_alpha   90.00
_cell.angle_beta   90.00
_cell.angle_gamma   90.00
#
_symmetry.space_group_name_H-M   'P 1'
#
loop_
_entity.id
_entity.type
_entity.pdbx_description
1 polymer ?
#
loop_
_entity_poly.entity_id
_entity_poly.type
_entity_poly.pdbx_seq_one_letter_code
_entity_poly.pdbx_strand_id
1 'polypeptide(L)'
;MMNRLPQFCALGATLMALSSCSTVNDLITSNLPESHSGRPTIVVSLREQEAYLYRGGYRTASSRISSGREGYRTPIGRFQVIRKDEDHRSSLYGDYVDDSGRVVKANVDSRRDSRPPHSHFVGTPMPYFLEFSPGYGVASGLPARGARITRMH
;
A
#
# COMPACT_ATOMS: atom_id res chain seq x y z
N MET A 1 -9.21 -57.27 -69.03
CA MET A 1 -9.49 -55.83 -68.83
C MET A 1 -10.05 -55.66 -67.43
N MET A 2 -9.27 -55.03 -66.55
CA MET A 2 -9.65 -54.64 -65.19
C MET A 2 -10.80 -53.64 -65.22
N ASN A 3 -11.76 -53.78 -64.29
CA ASN A 3 -12.31 -52.61 -63.60
C ASN A 3 -13.18 -52.97 -62.38
N ARG A 4 -13.14 -52.04 -61.41
CA ARG A 4 -14.10 -51.73 -60.33
C ARG A 4 -13.80 -52.22 -58.90
N LEU A 5 -13.24 -51.30 -58.12
CA LEU A 5 -13.46 -51.02 -56.67
C LEU A 5 -14.97 -51.06 -56.27
N PRO A 6 -15.42 -50.99 -54.97
CA PRO A 6 -14.73 -50.73 -53.68
C PRO A 6 -15.32 -51.50 -52.44
N GLN A 7 -14.95 -51.05 -51.22
CA GLN A 7 -15.76 -50.93 -49.98
C GLN A 7 -15.74 -52.00 -48.86
N PHE A 8 -15.15 -51.56 -47.74
CA PHE A 8 -15.66 -51.56 -46.34
C PHE A 8 -15.43 -52.74 -45.36
N CYS A 9 -15.01 -52.31 -44.16
CA CYS A 9 -15.33 -52.82 -42.81
C CYS A 9 -14.53 -54.02 -42.25
N ALA A 10 -13.53 -53.70 -41.42
CA ALA A 10 -13.39 -54.20 -40.03
C ALA A 10 -12.24 -53.44 -39.35
N LEU A 11 -12.54 -52.48 -38.47
CA LEU A 11 -12.46 -52.61 -37.00
C LEU A 11 -11.06 -52.97 -36.47
N GLY A 12 -10.34 -51.93 -36.01
CA GLY A 12 -9.13 -52.06 -35.21
C GLY A 12 -8.87 -50.76 -34.47
N ALA A 13 -9.45 -50.64 -33.28
CA ALA A 13 -9.34 -49.47 -32.42
C ALA A 13 -7.91 -49.28 -31.91
N THR A 14 -7.31 -48.12 -32.19
CA THR A 14 -6.19 -47.58 -31.39
C THR A 14 -6.32 -46.06 -31.37
N LEU A 15 -7.21 -45.57 -30.50
CA LEU A 15 -7.25 -44.17 -30.11
C LEU A 15 -6.03 -43.91 -29.22
N MET A 16 -4.88 -43.60 -29.82
CA MET A 16 -3.73 -43.08 -29.09
C MET A 16 -4.11 -41.70 -28.55
N ALA A 17 -4.42 -41.66 -27.25
CA ALA A 17 -4.65 -40.44 -26.50
C ALA A 17 -3.37 -39.59 -26.56
N LEU A 18 -3.36 -38.58 -27.44
CA LEU A 18 -2.40 -37.49 -27.35
C LEU A 18 -2.80 -36.66 -26.13
N SER A 19 -2.16 -37.02 -25.02
CA SER A 19 -2.19 -36.35 -23.73
C SER A 19 -2.04 -34.84 -23.96
N SER A 20 -3.08 -34.10 -23.59
CA SER A 20 -3.13 -32.64 -23.67
C SER A 20 -1.97 -32.04 -22.89
N CYS A 21 -1.11 -31.35 -23.60
CA CYS A 21 0.03 -30.58 -23.10
C CYS A 21 -0.43 -29.64 -21.96
N SER A 22 -0.10 -29.96 -20.71
CA SER A 22 -0.47 -29.19 -19.52
C SER A 22 0.38 -27.92 -19.34
N THR A 23 1.36 -27.68 -20.22
CA THR A 23 2.44 -26.71 -20.03
C THR A 23 1.98 -25.24 -20.05
N VAL A 24 0.81 -24.95 -20.63
CA VAL A 24 0.32 -23.55 -20.74
C VAL A 24 -0.29 -23.02 -19.45
N ASN A 25 -0.90 -23.87 -18.61
CA ASN A 25 -1.46 -23.43 -17.32
C ASN A 25 -0.36 -23.16 -16.28
N ASP A 26 0.75 -23.89 -16.33
CA ASP A 26 1.88 -23.71 -15.41
C ASP A 26 2.65 -22.41 -15.68
N LEU A 27 2.77 -21.97 -16.95
CA LEU A 27 3.37 -20.66 -17.29
C LEU A 27 2.47 -19.46 -16.95
N ILE A 28 1.15 -19.63 -16.95
CA ILE A 28 0.22 -18.58 -16.54
C ILE A 28 0.24 -18.42 -15.01
N THR A 29 0.39 -19.52 -14.27
CA THR A 29 0.44 -19.50 -12.81
C THR A 29 1.76 -18.91 -12.28
N SER A 30 2.88 -19.11 -12.97
CA SER A 30 4.20 -18.61 -12.54
C SER A 30 4.37 -17.09 -12.63
N ASN A 31 3.47 -16.38 -13.31
CA ASN A 31 3.50 -14.91 -13.44
C ASN A 31 2.47 -14.20 -12.54
N LEU A 32 1.69 -14.93 -11.74
CA LEU A 32 0.92 -14.31 -10.67
C LEU A 32 1.86 -13.97 -9.51
N PRO A 33 1.82 -12.73 -8.98
CA PRO A 33 2.59 -12.41 -7.77
C PRO A 33 2.20 -13.42 -6.70
N GLU A 34 3.19 -14.06 -6.07
CA GLU A 34 2.95 -15.01 -4.98
C GLU A 34 2.03 -14.35 -3.94
N SER A 35 0.77 -14.77 -3.96
CA SER A 35 -0.22 -14.41 -2.98
C SER A 35 0.16 -15.13 -1.69
N HIS A 36 1.07 -14.53 -0.94
CA HIS A 36 1.44 -14.99 0.38
C HIS A 36 0.19 -14.91 1.27
N SER A 37 -0.47 -16.07 1.45
CA SER A 37 -1.64 -16.18 2.31
C SER A 37 -1.21 -15.94 3.76
N GLY A 38 -1.92 -15.03 4.45
CA GLY A 38 -1.59 -14.69 5.84
C GLY A 38 -1.95 -13.25 6.20
N ARG A 39 -2.04 -12.97 7.52
CA ARG A 39 -2.31 -11.62 8.02
C ARG A 39 -1.14 -10.69 7.68
N PRO A 40 -1.40 -9.50 7.11
CA PRO A 40 -0.35 -8.54 6.84
C PRO A 40 0.17 -7.96 8.17
N THR A 41 1.48 -7.78 8.26
CA THR A 41 2.15 -7.10 9.39
C THR A 41 3.12 -6.08 8.82
N ILE A 42 3.17 -4.89 9.43
CA ILE A 42 4.17 -3.87 9.11
C ILE A 42 5.14 -3.78 10.28
N VAL A 43 6.43 -3.88 9.99
CA VAL A 43 7.50 -3.68 10.97
C VAL A 43 8.21 -2.38 10.63
N VAL A 44 8.26 -1.45 11.58
CA VAL A 44 8.88 -0.13 11.42
C VAL A 44 10.17 -0.12 12.25
N SER A 45 11.32 -0.08 11.58
CA SER A 45 12.63 0.00 12.23
C SER A 45 13.09 1.45 12.30
N LEU A 46 13.00 2.07 13.49
CA LEU A 46 13.48 3.44 13.72
C LEU A 46 15.01 3.57 13.58
N ARG A 47 15.75 2.47 13.85
CA ARG A 47 17.21 2.44 13.73
C ARG A 47 17.65 2.43 12.27
N GLU A 48 16.98 1.64 11.44
CA GLU A 48 17.30 1.51 10.02
C GLU A 48 16.62 2.60 9.18
N GLN A 49 15.64 3.32 9.75
CA GLN A 49 14.75 4.21 9.00
C GLN A 49 14.16 3.48 7.79
N GLU A 50 13.68 2.25 8.02
CA GLU A 50 13.01 1.41 7.03
C GLU A 50 11.74 0.78 7.63
N ALA A 51 10.74 0.56 6.77
CA ALA A 51 9.55 -0.20 7.08
C ALA A 51 9.43 -1.42 6.16
N TYR A 52 8.99 -2.52 6.72
CA TYR A 52 8.89 -3.82 6.07
C TYR A 52 7.44 -4.31 6.11
N LEU A 53 6.93 -4.71 4.96
CA LEU A 53 5.63 -5.39 4.86
C LEU A 53 5.86 -6.90 4.85
N TYR A 54 5.17 -7.59 5.74
CA TYR A 54 5.14 -9.04 5.82
C TYR A 54 3.75 -9.59 5.53
N ARG A 55 3.68 -10.74 4.87
CA ARG A 55 2.47 -11.56 4.69
C ARG A 55 2.83 -13.03 4.95
N GLY A 56 2.13 -13.68 5.88
CA GLY A 56 2.39 -15.09 6.19
C GLY A 56 3.81 -15.38 6.70
N GLY A 57 4.50 -14.38 7.26
CA GLY A 57 5.90 -14.50 7.71
C GLY A 57 6.95 -14.11 6.66
N TYR A 58 6.56 -13.90 5.40
CA TYR A 58 7.46 -13.54 4.31
C TYR A 58 7.48 -12.03 4.10
N ARG A 59 8.68 -11.44 3.95
CA ARG A 59 8.84 -10.02 3.60
C ARG A 59 8.43 -9.83 2.13
N THR A 60 7.36 -9.10 1.89
CA THR A 60 6.82 -8.86 0.54
C THR A 60 7.19 -7.50 -0.03
N ALA A 61 7.49 -6.52 0.83
CA ALA A 61 7.92 -5.19 0.40
C ALA A 61 8.73 -4.47 1.48
N SER A 62 9.39 -3.38 1.08
CA SER A 62 10.03 -2.43 1.99
C SER A 62 9.99 -1.02 1.43
N SER A 63 10.01 -0.04 2.33
CA SER A 63 10.09 1.38 2.01
C SER A 63 10.95 2.08 3.06
N ARG A 64 11.73 3.08 2.63
CA ARG A 64 12.41 3.98 3.57
C ARG A 64 11.36 4.74 4.36
N ILE A 65 11.70 5.12 5.59
CA ILE A 65 10.83 5.96 6.39
C ILE A 65 11.52 7.24 6.84
N SER A 66 10.70 8.16 7.33
CA SER A 66 11.17 9.23 8.22
C SER A 66 10.29 9.22 9.46
N SER A 67 10.89 8.97 10.62
CA SER A 67 10.18 8.95 11.90
C SER A 67 9.97 10.35 12.48
N GLY A 68 9.10 10.44 13.50
CA GLY A 68 8.82 11.67 14.22
C GLY A 68 10.08 12.41 14.71
N ARG A 69 9.99 13.75 14.77
CA ARG A 69 11.08 14.66 15.17
C ARG A 69 11.17 14.79 16.70
N GLU A 70 12.23 15.42 17.19
CA GLU A 70 12.39 15.73 18.62
C GLU A 70 11.12 16.40 19.20
N GLY A 71 10.65 15.91 20.35
CA GLY A 71 9.37 16.31 20.96
C GLY A 71 8.12 15.59 20.44
N TYR A 72 8.22 14.79 19.37
CA TYR A 72 7.10 14.07 18.72
C TYR A 72 7.49 12.63 18.35
N ARG A 73 8.05 11.89 19.33
CA ARG A 73 8.54 10.52 19.09
C ARG A 73 7.40 9.59 18.68
N THR A 74 7.64 8.76 17.67
CA THR A 74 6.78 7.62 17.34
C THR A 74 6.86 6.61 18.50
N PRO A 75 5.73 6.24 19.12
CA PRO A 75 5.74 5.27 20.20
C PRO A 75 6.21 3.90 19.68
N ILE A 76 7.00 3.19 20.48
CA ILE A 76 7.53 1.87 20.17
C ILE A 76 6.64 0.82 20.83
N GLY A 77 6.30 -0.24 20.10
CA GLY A 77 5.46 -1.31 20.62
C GLY A 77 4.79 -2.12 19.50
N ARG A 78 3.86 -2.98 19.90
CA ARG A 78 2.99 -3.70 18.97
C ARG A 78 1.62 -3.02 18.98
N PHE A 79 1.16 -2.64 17.80
CA PHE A 79 -0.09 -1.93 17.63
C PHE A 79 -0.96 -2.64 16.59
N GLN A 80 -2.27 -2.41 16.68
CA GLN A 80 -3.20 -2.80 15.62
C GLN A 80 -3.58 -1.56 14.83
N VAL A 81 -3.78 -1.71 13.52
CA VAL A 81 -4.34 -0.64 12.69
C VAL A 81 -5.80 -0.46 13.09
N ILE A 82 -6.15 0.73 13.58
CA ILE A 82 -7.49 1.11 14.02
C ILE A 82 -8.27 1.87 12.94
N ARG A 83 -7.57 2.51 11.99
CA ARG A 83 -8.18 3.23 10.87
C ARG A 83 -7.29 3.19 9.64
N LYS A 84 -7.93 3.13 8.47
CA LYS A 84 -7.30 3.31 7.16
C LYS A 84 -8.06 4.40 6.42
N ASP A 85 -7.34 5.35 5.85
CA ASP A 85 -7.91 6.50 5.17
C ASP A 85 -6.98 6.94 4.03
N GLU A 86 -7.42 6.71 2.79
CA GLU A 86 -6.60 6.93 1.60
C GLU A 86 -6.35 8.42 1.35
N ASP A 87 -7.31 9.28 1.70
CA ASP A 87 -7.30 10.72 1.42
C ASP A 87 -7.22 11.56 2.70
N HIS A 88 -6.57 11.01 3.73
CA HIS A 88 -6.55 11.62 5.05
C HIS A 88 -5.94 13.03 5.03
N ARG A 89 -6.57 13.95 5.74
CA ARG A 89 -6.03 15.29 6.01
C ARG A 89 -5.95 15.52 7.52
N SER A 90 -4.84 16.10 7.94
CA SER A 90 -4.62 16.44 9.35
C SER A 90 -5.57 17.55 9.79
N SER A 91 -6.26 17.37 10.92
CA SER A 91 -7.06 18.43 11.55
C SER A 91 -6.24 19.40 12.40
N LEU A 92 -4.98 19.05 12.70
CA LEU A 92 -4.14 19.78 13.66
C LEU A 92 -2.92 20.44 13.02
N TYR A 93 -2.39 19.86 11.95
CA TYR A 93 -1.15 20.29 11.29
C TYR A 93 -1.44 20.64 9.83
N GLY A 94 -1.05 21.83 9.41
CA GLY A 94 -1.45 22.33 8.11
C GLY A 94 -0.96 23.74 7.86
N ASP A 95 -1.70 24.46 7.02
CA ASP A 95 -1.42 25.83 6.64
C ASP A 95 -2.65 26.69 6.86
N TYR A 96 -2.47 27.98 7.12
CA TYR A 96 -3.53 28.97 6.93
C TYR A 96 -3.45 29.53 5.52
N VAL A 97 -4.61 29.58 4.84
CA VAL A 97 -4.75 30.12 3.49
C VAL A 97 -5.80 31.23 3.48
N ASP A 98 -5.63 32.21 2.61
CA ASP A 98 -6.65 33.25 2.36
C ASP A 98 -7.74 32.76 1.38
N ASP A 99 -8.77 33.59 1.16
CA ASP A 99 -9.91 33.26 0.28
C ASP A 99 -9.49 33.05 -1.18
N SER A 100 -8.30 33.52 -1.59
CA SER A 100 -7.73 33.27 -2.92
C SER A 100 -6.99 31.93 -3.03
N GLY A 101 -6.85 31.19 -1.91
CA GLY A 101 -6.10 29.95 -1.82
C GLY A 101 -4.59 30.14 -1.61
N ARG A 102 -4.12 31.36 -1.37
CA ARG A 102 -2.69 31.61 -1.10
C ARG A 102 -2.37 31.29 0.36
N VAL A 103 -1.27 30.57 0.57
CA VAL A 103 -0.77 30.27 1.92
C VAL A 103 -0.29 31.57 2.58
N VAL A 104 -0.96 31.95 3.67
CA VAL A 104 -0.60 33.12 4.48
C VAL A 104 0.30 32.77 5.66
N LYS A 105 0.19 31.54 6.18
CA LYS A 105 1.07 31.01 7.22
C LYS A 105 1.21 29.50 7.07
N ALA A 106 2.41 29.04 6.74
CA ALA A 106 2.68 27.63 6.50
C ALA A 106 3.10 26.88 7.78
N ASN A 107 2.96 25.56 7.79
CA ASN A 107 3.48 24.65 8.81
C ASN A 107 3.00 24.97 10.23
N VAL A 108 1.70 25.20 10.41
CA VAL A 108 1.09 25.58 11.68
C VAL A 108 0.55 24.37 12.46
N ASP A 109 0.60 24.46 13.79
CA ASP A 109 -0.22 23.65 14.71
C ASP A 109 -1.44 24.48 15.11
N SER A 110 -2.64 24.09 14.68
CA SER A 110 -3.88 24.87 14.89
C SER A 110 -4.25 25.08 16.36
N ARG A 111 -3.62 24.34 17.29
CA ARG A 111 -3.79 24.51 18.74
C ARG A 111 -2.85 25.54 19.35
N ARG A 112 -1.76 25.88 18.66
CA ARG A 112 -0.68 26.75 19.18
C ARG A 112 -0.56 28.04 18.39
N ASP A 113 -0.68 27.94 17.08
CA ASP A 113 -0.48 29.04 16.15
C ASP A 113 -1.78 29.84 15.98
N SER A 114 -1.69 31.15 16.19
CA SER A 114 -2.83 32.04 15.94
C SER A 114 -3.17 32.11 14.46
N ARG A 115 -4.48 32.08 14.17
CA ARG A 115 -5.04 32.26 12.83
C ARG A 115 -4.88 33.72 12.36
N PRO A 116 -4.21 33.98 11.23
CA PRO A 116 -4.21 35.30 10.60
C PRO A 116 -5.63 35.81 10.26
N PRO A 117 -5.86 37.13 10.18
CA PRO A 117 -7.13 37.67 9.68
C PRO A 117 -7.44 37.19 8.25
N HIS A 118 -8.72 37.01 7.94
CA HIS A 118 -9.21 36.60 6.61
C HIS A 118 -8.58 35.29 6.07
N SER A 119 -8.26 34.36 6.96
CA SER A 119 -7.72 33.05 6.60
C SER A 119 -8.51 31.90 7.20
N HIS A 120 -8.39 30.73 6.59
CA HIS A 120 -8.91 29.46 7.10
C HIS A 120 -7.83 28.37 7.10
N PHE A 121 -7.99 27.36 7.96
CA PHE A 121 -7.02 26.28 8.10
C PHE A 121 -7.23 25.22 7.02
N VAL A 122 -6.14 24.79 6.39
CA VAL A 122 -6.11 23.68 5.44
C VAL A 122 -5.15 22.62 5.97
N GLY A 123 -5.70 21.46 6.30
CA GLY A 123 -4.94 20.31 6.78
C GLY A 123 -3.98 19.76 5.74
N THR A 124 -2.78 19.37 6.18
CA THR A 124 -1.82 18.72 5.29
C THR A 124 -2.35 17.37 4.82
N PRO A 125 -2.29 17.08 3.50
CA PRO A 125 -2.65 15.77 2.97
C PRO A 125 -1.66 14.70 3.42
N MET A 126 -2.18 13.54 3.79
CA MET A 126 -1.44 12.40 4.34
C MET A 126 -1.97 11.13 3.67
N PRO A 127 -1.64 10.90 2.38
CA PRO A 127 -2.25 9.83 1.61
C PRO A 127 -1.91 8.45 2.17
N TYR A 128 -2.84 7.51 2.01
CA TYR A 128 -2.72 6.13 2.51
C TYR A 128 -2.44 6.06 4.02
N PHE A 129 -3.17 6.86 4.80
CA PHE A 129 -2.98 6.94 6.25
C PHE A 129 -3.44 5.67 6.95
N LEU A 130 -2.57 5.11 7.78
CA LEU A 130 -2.83 4.01 8.69
C LEU A 130 -2.68 4.49 10.13
N GLU A 131 -3.80 4.61 10.84
CA GLU A 131 -3.79 4.96 12.25
C GLU A 131 -3.62 3.71 13.11
N PHE A 132 -2.71 3.76 14.08
CA PHE A 132 -2.45 2.63 14.99
C PHE A 132 -2.58 3.01 16.48
N SER A 133 -2.72 4.30 16.76
CA SER A 133 -3.05 4.85 18.07
C SER A 133 -3.68 6.23 17.84
N PRO A 134 -4.58 6.74 18.71
CA PRO A 134 -5.23 8.03 18.50
C PRO A 134 -4.24 9.16 18.20
N GLY A 135 -4.32 9.72 16.98
CA GLY A 135 -3.44 10.80 16.52
C GLY A 135 -2.02 10.37 16.11
N TYR A 136 -1.76 9.06 16.00
CA TYR A 136 -0.51 8.48 15.51
C TYR A 136 -0.77 7.53 14.34
N GLY A 137 0.03 7.68 13.29
CA GLY A 137 -0.11 6.81 12.14
C GLY A 137 1.11 6.75 11.24
N VAL A 138 0.91 6.04 10.14
CA VAL A 138 1.85 5.95 9.02
C VAL A 138 1.16 6.54 7.81
N ALA A 139 1.86 7.36 7.03
CA ALA A 139 1.35 7.93 5.78
C ALA A 139 2.40 7.84 4.68
N SER A 140 1.94 7.79 3.44
CA SER A 140 2.82 7.97 2.29
C SER A 140 3.11 9.45 2.07
N GLY A 141 4.35 9.79 1.68
CA GLY A 141 4.71 11.17 1.36
C GLY A 141 5.07 12.04 2.58
N LEU A 142 5.36 13.32 2.34
CA LEU A 142 5.86 14.24 3.37
C LEU A 142 4.70 14.84 4.19
N PRO A 143 4.56 14.51 5.49
CA PRO A 143 3.57 15.15 6.35
C PRO A 143 4.05 16.55 6.76
N ALA A 144 3.12 17.36 7.30
CA ALA A 144 3.44 18.68 7.82
C ALA A 144 4.47 18.59 8.95
N ARG A 145 5.25 19.67 9.14
CA ARG A 145 6.08 19.82 10.34
C ARG A 145 5.22 19.66 11.60
N GLY A 146 5.67 18.80 12.51
CA GLY A 146 5.02 18.57 13.81
C GLY A 146 4.03 17.40 13.84
N ALA A 147 3.70 16.80 12.68
CA ALA A 147 2.85 15.61 12.65
C ALA A 147 3.50 14.43 13.39
N ARG A 148 2.69 13.70 14.17
CA ARG A 148 3.10 12.49 14.91
C ARG A 148 3.00 11.25 14.04
N ILE A 149 3.60 11.32 12.84
CA ILE A 149 3.40 10.35 11.77
C ILE A 149 4.74 9.86 11.25
N THR A 150 4.82 8.54 11.04
CA THR A 150 5.93 7.93 10.30
C THR A 150 5.65 8.06 8.81
N ARG A 151 6.55 8.73 8.08
CA ARG A 151 6.48 8.84 6.62
C ARG A 151 7.01 7.58 5.96
N MET A 152 6.34 7.09 4.92
CA MET A 152 6.88 6.13 3.95
C MET A 152 7.25 6.86 2.64
N HIS A 153 8.34 6.42 2.00
CA HIS A 153 8.83 6.94 0.71
C HIS A 153 8.45 6.03 -0.45
#